data_AF-A0AAE0RP49-F1
#
_entry.id   AF-A0AAE0RP49-F1
#
_cell.length_a   1.000
_cell.length_b   1.000
_cell.length_c   1.000
_cell.angle_alpha   90.00
_cell.angle_beta   90.00
_cell.angle_gamma   90.00
#
_symmetry.space_group_name_H-M   'P 1'
#
loop_
_entity.id
_entity.type
_entity.pdbx_description
1 polymer ?
#
loop_
_entity_poly.entity_id
_entity_poly.type
_entity_poly.pdbx_seq_one_letter_code
_entity_poly.pdbx_strand_id
1 'polypeptide(L)'
;MTPSTNTSNPGLTQSGTCGERLLHCLSNVPCASLIAWITLLLGLGGLTGSILTGVPRTRDLLRDDATLWFMEHTIIGVLCGMFVFGTLLLLVGHLSSDPTSRHTFNTSKKNACARGLNIMLLILTFILGISWIIISAVIAIPLMMLLLLLYLHDYMKENCFNLANYGFSFREMCGHDFAAFTDKGRELLICYIIAYAAVVLIAASLIHFLINISANITHLRDTRFVTLHAYEEENEEVRNSASKHSNLADTTM
;
A
#
# COMPACT_ATOMS: atom_id res chain seq x y z
N MET A 1 3.93 43.40 -52.15
CA MET A 1 3.04 43.93 -51.09
C MET A 1 2.34 42.75 -50.42
N THR A 2 2.78 42.37 -49.21
CA THR A 2 1.91 41.80 -48.17
C THR A 2 1.06 42.91 -47.57
N PRO A 3 -0.19 42.66 -47.12
CA PRO A 3 -0.47 42.42 -45.68
C PRO A 3 -1.53 41.31 -45.46
N SER A 4 -1.39 40.31 -44.56
CA SER A 4 -1.49 40.29 -43.08
C SER A 4 -2.90 40.03 -42.50
N THR A 5 -2.98 39.05 -41.57
CA THR A 5 -3.85 38.97 -40.35
C THR A 5 -5.38 38.77 -40.53
N ASN A 6 -6.16 38.07 -39.70
CA ASN A 6 -5.97 37.38 -38.42
C ASN A 6 -7.25 36.57 -38.06
N THR A 7 -7.08 35.51 -37.25
CA THR A 7 -7.96 35.02 -36.15
C THR A 7 -9.48 34.81 -36.35
N SER A 8 -9.95 33.60 -36.02
CA SER A 8 -10.79 33.38 -34.82
C SER A 8 -11.14 31.90 -34.63
N ASN A 9 -10.61 31.30 -33.55
CA ASN A 9 -11.36 30.33 -32.77
C ASN A 9 -12.44 31.12 -31.98
N PRO A 10 -13.62 30.54 -31.73
CA PRO A 10 -13.89 30.19 -30.34
C PRO A 10 -14.78 28.94 -30.14
N GLY A 11 -14.38 28.11 -29.19
CA GLY A 11 -15.25 27.57 -28.14
C GLY A 11 -16.37 26.57 -28.50
N LEU A 12 -16.16 25.30 -28.13
CA LEU A 12 -17.26 24.47 -27.62
C LEU A 12 -16.81 23.70 -26.37
N THR A 13 -17.17 24.28 -25.22
CA THR A 13 -17.51 23.67 -23.92
C THR A 13 -17.23 22.17 -23.74
N GLN A 14 -16.21 21.83 -22.96
CA GLN A 14 -16.15 20.53 -22.27
C GLN A 14 -15.91 20.76 -20.77
N SER A 15 -16.96 21.29 -20.13
CA SER A 15 -17.20 21.21 -18.69
C SER A 15 -17.58 19.76 -18.34
N GLY A 16 -16.65 18.82 -18.55
CA GLY A 16 -16.78 17.50 -17.95
C GLY A 16 -16.70 17.66 -16.43
N THR A 17 -17.67 17.11 -15.72
CA THR A 17 -17.69 17.13 -14.25
C THR A 17 -16.36 16.62 -13.71
N CYS A 18 -15.89 17.14 -12.58
CA CYS A 18 -14.64 16.68 -11.94
C CYS A 18 -14.61 15.14 -11.79
N GLY A 19 -15.79 14.54 -11.58
CA GLY A 19 -16.01 13.10 -11.55
C GLY A 19 -15.69 12.38 -12.86
N GLU A 20 -16.07 12.90 -14.03
CA GLU A 20 -15.75 12.29 -15.34
C GLU A 20 -14.25 12.36 -15.65
N ARG A 21 -13.59 13.45 -15.28
CA ARG A 21 -12.13 13.57 -15.42
C ARG A 21 -11.39 12.62 -14.46
N LEU A 22 -11.90 12.46 -13.24
CA LEU A 22 -11.40 11.49 -12.27
C LEU A 22 -11.61 10.06 -12.76
N LEU A 23 -12.79 9.72 -13.29
CA LEU A 23 -13.10 8.40 -13.85
C LEU A 23 -12.24 8.08 -15.08
N HIS A 24 -12.03 9.06 -15.95
CA HIS A 24 -11.15 8.93 -17.11
C HIS A 24 -9.68 8.73 -16.68
N CYS A 25 -9.22 9.44 -15.64
CA CYS A 25 -7.90 9.20 -15.05
C CYS A 25 -7.81 7.83 -14.37
N LEU A 26 -8.83 7.41 -13.62
CA LEU A 26 -8.89 6.11 -12.94
C LEU A 26 -8.93 4.94 -13.93
N SER A 27 -9.57 5.11 -15.09
CA SER A 27 -9.58 4.14 -16.19
C SER A 27 -8.20 3.90 -16.81
N ASN A 28 -7.26 4.85 -16.66
CA ASN A 28 -5.89 4.73 -17.17
C ASN A 28 -4.90 4.19 -16.11
N VAL A 29 -5.33 4.02 -14.86
CA VAL A 29 -4.52 3.40 -13.81
C VAL A 29 -4.51 1.88 -14.03
N PRO A 30 -3.37 1.17 -13.88
CA PRO A 30 -3.40 -0.28 -13.79
C PRO A 30 -4.33 -0.67 -12.64
N CYS A 31 -5.48 -1.28 -12.97
CA CYS A 31 -6.56 -1.58 -12.03
C CYS A 31 -6.05 -2.23 -10.72
N ALA A 32 -4.98 -3.02 -10.81
CA ALA A 32 -4.33 -3.66 -9.68
C ALA A 32 -3.77 -2.68 -8.62
N SER A 33 -3.12 -1.57 -9.01
CA SER A 33 -2.56 -0.60 -8.04
C SER A 33 -3.64 0.20 -7.34
N LEU A 34 -4.73 0.50 -8.04
CA LEU A 34 -5.89 1.17 -7.47
C LEU A 34 -6.61 0.26 -6.48
N ILE A 35 -6.84 -1.01 -6.83
CA ILE A 35 -7.45 -2.01 -5.93
C ILE A 35 -6.59 -2.20 -4.67
N ALA A 36 -5.26 -2.26 -4.83
CA ALA A 36 -4.34 -2.33 -3.68
C ALA A 36 -4.50 -1.13 -2.75
N TRP A 37 -4.57 0.09 -3.31
CA TRP A 37 -4.77 1.30 -2.52
C TRP A 37 -6.12 1.33 -1.79
N ILE A 38 -7.21 0.96 -2.46
CA ILE A 38 -8.54 0.88 -1.82
C ILE A 38 -8.54 -0.16 -0.70
N THR A 39 -7.93 -1.33 -0.93
CA THR A 39 -7.80 -2.39 0.08
C THR A 39 -6.99 -1.92 1.29
N LEU A 40 -5.92 -1.15 1.05
CA LEU A 40 -5.14 -0.51 2.11
C LEU A 40 -6.01 0.44 2.94
N LEU A 41 -6.81 1.29 2.31
CA LEU A 41 -7.70 2.22 3.03
C LEU A 41 -8.76 1.50 3.87
N LEU A 42 -9.36 0.43 3.33
CA LEU A 42 -10.31 -0.39 4.08
C LEU A 42 -9.66 -1.01 5.31
N GLY A 43 -8.44 -1.54 5.16
CA GLY A 43 -7.66 -2.06 6.28
C GLY A 43 -7.33 -0.99 7.32
N LEU A 44 -6.85 0.19 6.88
CA LEU A 44 -6.53 1.29 7.80
C LEU A 44 -7.76 1.80 8.55
N GLY A 45 -8.90 1.94 7.87
CA GLY A 45 -10.17 2.34 8.47
C GLY A 45 -10.68 1.31 9.48
N GLY A 46 -10.66 0.02 9.11
CA GLY A 46 -11.05 -1.07 9.99
C GLY A 46 -10.18 -1.18 11.24
N LEU A 47 -8.86 -1.04 11.07
CA LEU A 47 -7.91 -1.07 12.18
C LEU A 47 -8.12 0.11 13.13
N THR A 48 -8.22 1.32 12.58
CA THR A 48 -8.40 2.55 13.35
C THR A 48 -9.72 2.51 14.12
N GLY A 49 -10.83 2.16 13.45
CA GLY A 49 -12.13 2.04 14.09
C GLY A 49 -12.17 0.97 15.20
N SER A 50 -11.51 -0.17 14.96
CA SER A 50 -11.43 -1.25 15.95
C SER A 50 -10.60 -0.87 17.16
N ILE A 51 -9.49 -0.14 16.98
CA ILE A 51 -8.65 0.32 18.10
C ILE A 51 -9.34 1.41 18.91
N LEU A 52 -9.90 2.43 18.26
CA LEU A 52 -10.62 3.53 18.93
C LEU A 52 -11.82 3.04 19.75
N THR A 53 -12.47 1.99 19.28
CA THR A 53 -13.64 1.42 19.96
C THR A 53 -13.25 0.32 20.95
N GLY A 54 -12.29 -0.52 20.57
CA GLY A 54 -11.89 -1.70 21.33
C GLY A 54 -11.01 -1.36 22.53
N VAL A 55 -10.01 -0.48 22.38
CA VAL A 55 -9.07 -0.16 23.46
C VAL A 55 -9.75 0.40 24.70
N PRO A 56 -10.66 1.39 24.63
CA PRO A 56 -11.36 1.88 25.83
C PRO A 56 -12.17 0.77 26.51
N ARG A 57 -12.85 -0.07 25.74
CA ARG A 57 -13.63 -1.19 26.29
C ARG A 57 -12.75 -2.27 26.90
N THR A 58 -11.57 -2.54 26.32
CA THR A 58 -10.58 -3.45 26.90
C THR A 58 -10.04 -2.90 28.22
N ARG A 59 -9.78 -1.58 28.29
CA ARG A 59 -9.36 -0.93 29.55
C ARG A 59 -10.43 -1.05 30.64
N ASP A 60 -11.69 -0.79 30.30
CA ASP A 60 -12.81 -0.95 31.23
C ASP A 60 -12.97 -2.40 31.71
N LEU A 61 -12.75 -3.35 30.79
CA LEU A 61 -12.87 -4.78 31.07
C LEU A 61 -11.73 -5.29 31.98
N LEU A 62 -10.50 -4.84 31.73
CA LEU A 62 -9.32 -5.27 32.49
C LEU A 62 -9.05 -4.41 33.74
N ARG A 63 -9.70 -3.24 33.85
CA ARG A 63 -9.42 -2.20 34.84
C ARG A 63 -7.93 -1.83 34.93
N ASP A 64 -7.28 -1.77 33.77
CA ASP A 64 -5.88 -1.37 33.64
C ASP A 64 -5.77 -0.12 32.75
N ASP A 65 -5.50 1.02 33.38
CA ASP A 65 -5.42 2.32 32.74
C ASP A 65 -4.00 2.70 32.30
N ALA A 66 -2.98 2.02 32.82
CA ALA A 66 -1.58 2.44 32.68
C ALA A 66 -0.91 1.90 31.41
N THR A 67 -1.39 0.79 30.86
CA THR A 67 -0.71 0.08 29.76
C THR A 67 -1.15 0.52 28.36
N LEU A 68 -2.35 1.11 28.19
CA LEU A 68 -2.95 1.31 26.86
C LEU A 68 -3.10 2.78 26.42
N TRP A 69 -2.67 3.76 27.21
CA TRP A 69 -2.87 5.19 26.93
C TRP A 69 -2.14 5.72 25.68
N PHE A 70 -1.04 5.08 25.26
CA PHE A 70 -0.26 5.53 24.10
C PHE A 70 -0.84 5.05 22.76
N MET A 71 -1.67 4.00 22.77
CA MET A 71 -2.14 3.31 21.54
C MET A 71 -2.93 4.23 20.61
N GLU A 72 -3.75 5.13 21.16
CA GLU A 72 -4.57 6.08 20.41
C GLU A 72 -3.74 7.13 19.67
N HIS A 73 -2.62 7.58 20.24
CA HIS A 73 -1.74 8.55 19.60
C HIS A 73 -0.90 7.88 18.51
N THR A 74 -0.41 6.67 18.78
CA THR A 74 0.40 5.91 17.81
C THR A 74 -0.41 5.52 16.58
N ILE A 75 -1.69 5.14 16.72
CA ILE A 75 -2.51 4.69 15.57
C ILE A 75 -2.79 5.83 14.58
N ILE A 76 -2.96 7.06 15.05
CA ILE A 76 -3.15 8.23 14.18
C ILE A 76 -1.88 8.48 13.36
N GLY A 77 -0.71 8.39 13.98
CA GLY A 77 0.57 8.51 13.28
C GLY A 77 0.75 7.43 12.20
N VAL A 78 0.41 6.18 12.52
CA VAL A 78 0.45 5.06 11.57
C VAL A 78 -0.55 5.28 10.43
N LEU A 79 -1.77 5.74 10.71
CA LEU A 79 -2.79 6.03 9.71
C LEU A 79 -2.31 7.06 8.69
N CYS A 80 -1.83 8.21 9.17
CA CYS A 80 -1.32 9.28 8.31
C CYS A 80 -0.10 8.82 7.49
N GLY A 81 0.85 8.13 8.13
CA GLY A 81 2.04 7.60 7.47
C GLY A 81 1.70 6.60 6.36
N MET A 82 0.82 5.64 6.66
CA MET A 82 0.39 4.62 5.68
C MET A 82 -0.45 5.21 4.55
N PHE A 83 -1.28 6.21 4.83
CA PHE A 83 -2.05 6.90 3.80
C PHE A 83 -1.15 7.62 2.80
N VAL A 84 -0.19 8.40 3.30
CA VAL A 84 0.79 9.12 2.46
C VAL A 84 1.64 8.11 1.69
N PHE A 85 2.13 7.07 2.36
CA PHE A 85 2.94 6.03 1.73
C PHE A 85 2.19 5.27 0.64
N GLY A 86 0.98 4.79 0.92
CA GLY A 86 0.14 4.11 -0.07
C GLY A 86 -0.21 5.00 -1.26
N THR A 87 -0.44 6.29 -1.04
CA THR A 87 -0.68 7.26 -2.12
C THR A 87 0.57 7.47 -2.96
N LEU A 88 1.75 7.52 -2.35
CA LEU A 88 3.04 7.56 -3.06
C LEU A 88 3.24 6.32 -3.93
N LEU A 89 2.91 5.12 -3.42
CA LEU A 89 2.96 3.88 -4.19
C LEU A 89 2.01 3.90 -5.38
N LEU A 90 0.79 4.39 -5.19
CA LEU A 90 -0.20 4.55 -6.26
C LEU A 90 0.30 5.50 -7.36
N LEU A 91 0.86 6.65 -6.97
CA LEU A 91 1.40 7.65 -7.90
C LEU A 91 2.58 7.10 -8.69
N VAL A 92 3.55 6.46 -8.03
CA VAL A 92 4.71 5.88 -8.71
C VAL A 92 4.32 4.71 -9.59
N GLY A 93 3.35 3.89 -9.16
CA GLY A 93 2.78 2.82 -9.97
C GLY A 93 2.16 3.35 -11.27
N HIS A 94 1.40 4.45 -11.18
CA HIS A 94 0.80 5.10 -12.35
C HIS A 94 1.86 5.72 -13.27
N LEU A 95 2.85 6.45 -12.72
CA LEU A 95 3.92 7.08 -13.50
C LEU A 95 4.83 6.08 -14.21
N SER A 96 4.98 4.88 -13.63
CA SER A 96 5.83 3.82 -14.20
C SER A 96 5.11 3.00 -15.28
N SER A 97 3.80 3.16 -15.44
CA SER A 97 3.00 2.44 -16.45
C SER A 97 3.22 3.00 -17.88
N ASP A 98 3.10 2.11 -18.87
CA ASP A 98 3.51 2.27 -20.28
C ASP A 98 3.19 3.60 -21.00
N PRO A 99 1.94 4.10 -21.02
CA PRO A 99 1.64 5.31 -21.80
C PRO A 99 2.25 6.58 -21.19
N THR A 100 2.49 6.60 -19.88
CA THR A 100 2.95 7.80 -19.13
C THR A 100 4.47 7.91 -19.09
N SER A 101 5.18 6.78 -19.02
CA SER A 101 6.65 6.78 -18.90
C SER A 101 7.34 7.31 -20.17
N ARG A 102 6.80 6.97 -21.37
CA ARG A 102 7.33 7.43 -22.67
C ARG A 102 7.23 8.95 -22.85
N HIS A 103 6.19 9.59 -22.32
CA HIS A 103 5.98 11.04 -22.49
C HIS A 103 6.76 11.89 -21.47
N THR A 104 7.03 11.37 -20.27
CA THR A 104 7.55 12.16 -19.15
C THR A 104 9.07 12.04 -18.98
N PHE A 105 9.68 10.93 -19.40
CA PHE A 105 11.10 10.64 -19.17
C PHE A 105 11.98 10.75 -20.42
N ASN A 106 11.79 11.78 -21.24
CA ASN A 106 12.60 12.03 -22.45
C ASN A 106 14.06 12.50 -22.16
N THR A 107 14.60 12.28 -20.95
CA THR A 107 16.00 12.62 -20.63
C THR A 107 16.64 11.60 -19.69
N SER A 108 17.86 11.16 -20.00
CA SER A 108 18.57 10.08 -19.29
C SER A 108 18.70 10.28 -17.77
N LYS A 109 18.81 11.54 -17.31
CA LYS A 109 18.92 11.84 -15.87
C LYS A 109 17.61 11.61 -15.11
N LYS A 110 16.45 11.95 -15.70
CA LYS A 110 15.14 11.74 -15.07
C LYS A 110 14.79 10.24 -15.01
N ASN A 111 15.23 9.46 -16.00
CA ASN A 111 15.12 8.00 -16.01
C ASN A 111 15.90 7.31 -14.87
N ALA A 112 17.07 7.83 -14.49
CA ALA A 112 17.86 7.27 -13.39
C ALA A 112 17.18 7.47 -12.02
N CYS A 113 16.63 8.67 -11.77
CA CYS A 113 15.94 8.99 -10.52
C CYS A 113 14.66 8.16 -10.34
N ALA A 114 13.84 8.01 -11.39
CA ALA A 114 12.62 7.20 -11.35
C ALA A 114 12.90 5.71 -11.04
N ARG A 115 14.02 5.18 -11.54
CA ARG A 115 14.47 3.80 -11.23
C ARG A 115 14.91 3.67 -9.78
N GLY A 116 15.74 4.60 -9.31
CA GLY A 116 16.16 4.64 -7.91
C GLY A 116 14.97 4.70 -6.96
N LEU A 117 13.98 5.54 -7.27
CA LEU A 117 12.74 5.66 -6.50
C LEU A 117 11.94 4.35 -6.48
N ASN A 118 11.75 3.70 -7.63
CA ASN A 118 11.03 2.41 -7.70
C ASN A 118 11.72 1.32 -6.88
N ILE A 119 13.05 1.21 -6.95
CA ILE A 119 13.82 0.22 -6.16
C ILE A 119 13.72 0.53 -4.67
N MET A 120 13.86 1.81 -4.28
CA MET A 120 13.73 2.22 -2.89
C MET A 120 12.34 1.92 -2.33
N LEU A 121 11.28 2.20 -3.11
CA LEU A 121 9.91 1.88 -2.73
C LEU A 121 9.65 0.38 -2.67
N LEU A 122 10.27 -0.43 -3.53
CA LEU A 122 10.18 -1.89 -3.44
C LEU A 122 10.75 -2.39 -2.11
N ILE A 123 11.97 -1.96 -1.75
CA ILE A 123 12.63 -2.38 -0.50
C ILE A 123 11.82 -1.92 0.72
N LEU A 124 11.36 -0.67 0.72
CA LEU A 124 10.58 -0.12 1.83
C LEU A 124 9.23 -0.83 1.99
N THR A 125 8.52 -1.07 0.88
CA THR A 125 7.25 -1.83 0.88
C THR A 125 7.46 -3.26 1.35
N PHE A 126 8.58 -3.88 1.01
CA PHE A 126 8.91 -5.25 1.44
C PHE A 126 9.11 -5.33 2.96
N ILE A 127 9.94 -4.43 3.51
CA ILE A 127 10.16 -4.35 4.96
C ILE A 127 8.84 -4.07 5.68
N LEU A 128 8.05 -3.13 5.17
CA LEU A 128 6.76 -2.79 5.75
C LEU A 128 5.76 -3.95 5.68
N GLY A 129 5.74 -4.70 4.57
CA GLY A 129 4.93 -5.90 4.41
C GLY A 129 5.25 -6.96 5.46
N ILE A 130 6.54 -7.24 5.69
CA ILE A 130 6.98 -8.14 6.76
C ILE A 130 6.53 -7.62 8.14
N SER A 131 6.70 -6.33 8.42
CA SER A 131 6.27 -5.72 9.67
C SER A 131 4.77 -5.92 9.91
N TRP A 132 3.92 -5.75 8.89
CA TRP A 132 2.48 -5.96 9.03
C TRP A 132 2.08 -7.44 9.18
N ILE A 133 2.85 -8.37 8.62
CA ILE A 133 2.68 -9.82 8.87
C ILE A 133 3.03 -10.15 10.33
N ILE A 134 4.07 -9.55 10.90
CA ILE A 134 4.41 -9.74 12.32
C ILE A 134 3.32 -9.13 13.20
N ILE A 135 2.84 -7.92 12.88
CA ILE A 135 1.75 -7.26 13.61
C ILE A 135 0.48 -8.12 13.59
N SER A 136 0.14 -8.76 12.46
CA SER A 136 -1.03 -9.64 12.40
C SER A 136 -0.89 -10.85 13.31
N ALA A 137 0.30 -11.45 13.40
CA ALA A 137 0.57 -12.52 14.36
C ALA A 137 0.44 -12.05 15.82
N VAL A 138 0.91 -10.85 16.14
CA VAL A 138 0.79 -10.27 17.49
C VAL A 138 -0.67 -9.99 17.85
N ILE A 139 -1.47 -9.44 16.93
CA ILE A 139 -2.91 -9.17 17.15
C ILE A 139 -3.73 -10.46 17.25
N ALA A 140 -3.28 -11.55 16.62
CA ALA A 140 -3.92 -12.86 16.78
C ALA A 140 -3.88 -13.36 18.23
N ILE A 141 -2.85 -13.01 19.02
CA ILE A 141 -2.72 -13.47 20.42
C ILE A 141 -3.91 -13.06 21.30
N PRO A 142 -4.26 -11.76 21.44
CA PRO A 142 -5.41 -11.36 22.26
C PRO A 142 -6.75 -11.87 21.68
N LEU A 143 -6.88 -12.00 20.36
CA LEU A 143 -8.07 -12.59 19.73
C LEU A 143 -8.24 -14.06 20.13
N MET A 144 -7.18 -14.86 20.03
CA MET A 144 -7.19 -16.28 20.41
C MET A 144 -7.39 -16.46 21.92
N MET A 145 -6.79 -15.59 22.74
CA MET A 145 -6.98 -15.60 24.19
C MET A 145 -8.45 -15.36 24.57
N LEU A 146 -9.10 -14.35 23.98
CA LEU A 146 -10.50 -14.05 24.24
C LEU A 146 -11.42 -15.18 23.75
N LEU A 147 -11.12 -15.76 22.59
CA LEU A 147 -11.88 -16.88 22.05
C LEU A 147 -11.75 -18.15 22.94
N LEU A 148 -10.55 -18.41 23.46
CA LEU A 148 -10.32 -19.49 24.42
C LEU A 148 -11.09 -19.27 25.73
N LEU A 149 -11.11 -18.04 26.26
CA LEU A 149 -11.87 -17.73 27.49
C LEU A 149 -13.37 -17.98 27.31
N LEU A 150 -13.94 -17.53 26.18
CA LEU A 150 -15.35 -17.74 25.87
C LEU A 150 -15.67 -19.23 25.67
N TYR A 151 -14.78 -19.97 25.01
CA TYR A 151 -14.93 -21.41 24.86
C TYR A 151 -14.91 -22.15 26.21
N LEU A 152 -13.99 -21.79 27.11
CA LEU A 152 -13.90 -22.38 28.45
C LEU A 152 -15.13 -22.07 29.30
N HIS A 153 -15.72 -20.88 29.17
CA HIS A 153 -16.96 -20.53 29.85
C HIS A 153 -18.11 -21.49 29.46
N ASP A 154 -18.30 -21.71 28.17
CA ASP A 154 -19.37 -22.59 27.66
C ASP A 154 -19.13 -24.06 28.02
N TYR A 155 -17.86 -24.50 28.07
CA TYR A 155 -17.50 -25.92 28.29
C TYR A 155 -17.43 -26.31 29.77
N MET A 156 -16.72 -25.53 30.60
CA MET A 156 -16.36 -25.95 31.95
C MET A 156 -17.48 -25.69 32.97
N LYS A 157 -18.41 -24.74 32.71
CA LYS A 157 -19.35 -24.20 33.71
C LYS A 157 -18.68 -23.93 35.07
N GLU A 158 -17.37 -23.68 35.07
CA GLU A 158 -16.62 -23.49 36.29
C GLU A 158 -16.88 -22.09 36.80
N ASN A 159 -17.03 -22.01 38.12
CA ASN A 159 -17.48 -20.80 38.77
C ASN A 159 -16.37 -19.78 38.95
N CYS A 160 -15.09 -20.06 38.64
CA CYS A 160 -13.98 -19.15 38.91
C CYS A 160 -12.87 -19.26 37.87
N PHE A 161 -12.45 -18.15 37.27
CA PHE A 161 -11.34 -18.07 36.34
C PHE A 161 -10.27 -17.11 36.84
N ASN A 162 -9.03 -17.58 36.97
CA ASN A 162 -7.93 -16.78 37.50
C ASN A 162 -7.09 -16.17 36.37
N LEU A 163 -7.21 -14.86 36.17
CA LEU A 163 -6.50 -14.13 35.11
C LEU A 163 -5.00 -13.95 35.41
N ALA A 164 -4.54 -14.26 36.64
CA ALA A 164 -3.12 -14.18 36.99
C ALA A 164 -2.26 -15.16 36.16
N ASN A 165 -2.82 -16.31 35.79
CA ASN A 165 -2.15 -17.31 34.94
C ASN A 165 -1.86 -16.79 33.52
N TYR A 166 -2.49 -15.68 33.12
CA TYR A 166 -2.36 -15.06 31.80
C TYR A 166 -1.61 -13.71 31.85
N GLY A 167 -0.96 -13.39 32.98
CA GLY A 167 -0.11 -12.22 33.11
C GLY A 167 -0.83 -10.92 33.49
N PHE A 168 -2.11 -10.99 33.87
CA PHE A 168 -2.85 -9.83 34.39
C PHE A 168 -2.66 -9.66 35.90
N SER A 169 -2.69 -8.41 36.35
CA SER A 169 -2.58 -8.01 37.76
C SER A 169 -3.80 -8.48 38.56
N PHE A 170 -3.70 -9.71 39.08
CA PHE A 170 -4.57 -10.37 40.08
C PHE A 170 -6.07 -10.04 39.99
N ARG A 171 -6.83 -10.95 39.36
CA ARG A 171 -8.28 -11.03 39.51
C ARG A 171 -8.75 -12.47 39.27
N GLU A 172 -9.19 -13.13 40.33
CA GLU A 172 -10.03 -14.33 40.21
C GLU A 172 -11.46 -13.83 39.97
N MET A 173 -12.02 -14.13 38.80
CA MET A 173 -13.39 -13.74 38.47
C MET A 173 -14.30 -14.93 38.67
N CYS A 174 -15.26 -14.80 39.57
CA CYS A 174 -16.17 -15.89 39.90
C CYS A 174 -17.65 -15.57 39.64
N GLY A 175 -18.41 -16.59 39.25
CA GLY A 175 -19.87 -16.58 39.14
C GLY A 175 -20.40 -15.44 38.27
N HIS A 176 -21.11 -14.50 38.90
CA HIS A 176 -21.77 -13.38 38.23
C HIS A 176 -20.77 -12.42 37.56
N ASP A 177 -19.59 -12.21 38.16
CA ASP A 177 -18.57 -11.31 37.60
C ASP A 177 -17.94 -11.92 36.34
N PHE A 178 -17.78 -13.24 36.30
CA PHE A 178 -17.30 -13.95 35.11
C PHE A 178 -18.32 -13.91 33.97
N ALA A 179 -19.61 -14.10 34.27
CA ALA A 179 -20.69 -13.98 33.28
C ALA A 179 -20.75 -12.56 32.67
N ALA A 180 -20.66 -11.52 33.50
CA ALA A 180 -20.61 -10.13 33.04
C ALA A 180 -19.35 -9.81 32.22
N PHE A 181 -18.21 -10.42 32.59
CA PHE A 181 -16.97 -10.32 31.81
C PHE A 181 -17.12 -10.95 30.42
N THR A 182 -17.70 -12.15 30.33
CA THR A 182 -17.89 -12.85 29.05
C THR A 182 -18.92 -12.16 28.14
N ASP A 183 -19.95 -11.53 28.72
CA ASP A 183 -20.94 -10.76 27.96
C ASP A 183 -20.30 -9.55 27.30
N LYS A 184 -19.56 -8.74 28.08
CA LYS A 184 -18.75 -7.64 27.53
C LYS A 184 -17.69 -8.14 26.56
N GLY A 185 -17.02 -9.25 26.88
CA GLY A 185 -16.01 -9.88 26.03
C GLY A 185 -16.54 -10.25 24.65
N ARG A 186 -17.81 -10.66 24.53
CA ARG A 186 -18.44 -10.99 23.24
C ARG A 186 -18.58 -9.77 22.34
N GLU A 187 -18.87 -8.59 22.90
CA GLU A 187 -18.88 -7.34 22.14
C GLU A 187 -17.48 -6.94 21.67
N LEU A 188 -16.47 -7.10 22.54
CA LEU A 188 -15.06 -6.84 22.20
C LEU A 188 -14.55 -7.78 21.11
N LEU A 189 -15.01 -9.03 21.08
CA LEU A 189 -14.59 -10.04 20.10
C LEU A 189 -14.82 -9.55 18.67
N ILE A 190 -15.92 -8.83 18.41
CA ILE A 190 -16.18 -8.24 17.09
C ILE A 190 -15.10 -7.21 16.74
N CYS A 191 -14.71 -6.34 17.67
CA CYS A 191 -13.61 -5.39 17.46
C CYS A 191 -12.28 -6.09 17.19
N TYR A 192 -11.96 -7.16 17.92
CA TYR A 192 -10.73 -7.93 17.69
C TYR A 192 -10.72 -8.64 16.33
N ILE A 193 -11.85 -9.21 15.89
CA ILE A 193 -11.97 -9.82 14.56
C ILE A 193 -11.77 -8.78 13.46
N ILE A 194 -12.42 -7.62 13.57
CA ILE A 194 -12.28 -6.54 12.57
C ILE A 194 -10.84 -6.02 12.57
N ALA A 195 -10.21 -5.84 13.75
CA ALA A 195 -8.81 -5.44 13.84
C ALA A 195 -7.88 -6.46 13.16
N TYR A 196 -8.10 -7.75 13.39
CA TYR A 196 -7.31 -8.82 12.77
C TYR A 196 -7.50 -8.87 11.24
N ALA A 197 -8.75 -8.85 10.78
CA ALA A 197 -9.06 -8.81 9.35
C ALA A 197 -8.45 -7.57 8.69
N ALA A 198 -8.50 -6.42 9.36
CA ALA A 198 -7.92 -5.17 8.90
C ALA A 198 -6.40 -5.24 8.71
N VAL A 199 -5.64 -5.76 9.68
CA VAL A 199 -4.18 -5.89 9.51
C VAL A 199 -3.78 -6.91 8.45
N VAL A 200 -4.59 -7.96 8.26
CA VAL A 200 -4.41 -8.91 7.15
C VAL A 200 -4.67 -8.23 5.81
N LEU A 201 -5.71 -7.39 5.70
CA LEU A 201 -5.98 -6.59 4.50
C LEU A 201 -4.84 -5.60 4.19
N ILE A 202 -4.27 -4.95 5.22
CA ILE A 202 -3.11 -4.08 5.05
C ILE A 202 -1.92 -4.89 4.50
N ALA A 203 -1.57 -6.03 5.10
CA ALA A 203 -0.50 -6.89 4.59
C ALA A 203 -0.76 -7.35 3.15
N ALA A 204 -1.99 -7.80 2.85
CA ALA A 204 -2.38 -8.22 1.51
C ALA A 204 -2.25 -7.07 0.50
N SER A 205 -2.64 -5.85 0.86
CA SER A 205 -2.49 -4.67 -0.01
C SER A 205 -1.03 -4.36 -0.33
N LEU A 206 -0.12 -4.50 0.64
CA LEU A 206 1.32 -4.30 0.44
C LEU A 206 1.92 -5.38 -0.47
N ILE A 207 1.45 -6.62 -0.38
CA ILE A 207 1.83 -7.69 -1.31
C ILE A 207 1.39 -7.34 -2.74
N HIS A 208 0.17 -6.83 -2.93
CA HIS A 208 -0.28 -6.39 -4.25
C HIS A 208 0.58 -5.23 -4.79
N PHE A 209 0.94 -4.27 -3.94
CA PHE A 209 1.88 -3.22 -4.33
C PHE A 209 3.25 -3.78 -4.72
N LEU A 210 3.79 -4.76 -3.99
CA LEU A 210 5.06 -5.41 -4.35
C LEU A 210 5.01 -6.07 -5.73
N ILE A 211 3.92 -6.78 -6.03
CA ILE A 211 3.71 -7.39 -7.35
C ILE A 211 3.72 -6.31 -8.44
N ASN A 212 2.96 -5.23 -8.25
CA ASN A 212 2.87 -4.14 -9.22
C ASN A 212 4.21 -3.42 -9.43
N ILE A 213 4.93 -3.11 -8.35
CA ILE A 213 6.26 -2.47 -8.44
C ILE A 213 7.26 -3.40 -9.13
N SER A 214 7.21 -4.71 -8.82
CA SER A 214 8.11 -5.68 -9.46
C SER A 214 7.89 -5.75 -10.98
N ALA A 215 6.62 -5.77 -11.42
CA ALA A 215 6.24 -5.76 -12.83
C ALA A 215 6.71 -4.46 -13.53
N ASN A 216 6.57 -3.33 -12.85
CA ASN A 216 7.03 -2.04 -13.36
C ASN A 216 8.57 -1.98 -13.50
N ILE A 217 9.31 -2.57 -12.56
CA ILE A 217 10.78 -2.62 -12.61
C ILE A 217 11.26 -3.52 -13.75
N THR A 218 10.63 -4.68 -13.99
CA THR A 218 10.93 -5.52 -15.15
C THR A 218 10.68 -4.76 -16.45
N HIS A 219 9.54 -4.10 -16.57
CA HIS A 219 9.20 -3.33 -17.76
C HIS A 219 10.17 -2.17 -18.06
N LEU A 220 10.55 -1.41 -17.03
CA LEU A 220 11.53 -0.32 -17.14
C LEU A 220 12.93 -0.81 -17.55
N ARG A 221 13.27 -2.05 -17.20
CA ARG A 221 14.54 -2.69 -17.55
C ARG A 221 14.50 -3.20 -18.99
N ASP A 222 13.41 -3.83 -19.43
CA ASP A 222 13.26 -4.35 -20.79
C ASP A 222 13.25 -3.21 -21.82
N THR A 223 12.51 -2.12 -21.54
CA THR A 223 12.50 -0.92 -22.39
C THR A 223 13.91 -0.36 -22.60
N ARG A 224 14.77 -0.41 -21.57
CA ARG A 224 16.16 0.05 -21.67
C ARG A 224 16.96 -0.81 -22.63
N PHE A 225 16.87 -2.13 -22.51
CA PHE A 225 17.61 -3.05 -23.39
C PHE A 225 17.25 -2.77 -24.85
N VAL A 226 15.96 -2.61 -25.16
CA VAL A 226 15.50 -2.25 -26.50
C VAL A 226 16.09 -0.91 -26.97
N THR A 227 16.05 0.14 -26.13
CA THR A 227 16.63 1.44 -26.53
C THR A 227 18.14 1.39 -26.74
N LEU A 228 18.88 0.62 -25.92
CA LEU A 228 20.33 0.49 -26.07
C LEU A 228 20.69 -0.23 -27.36
N HIS A 229 19.97 -1.32 -27.70
CA HIS A 229 20.18 -2.03 -28.96
C HIS A 229 19.88 -1.15 -30.17
N ALA A 230 18.82 -0.34 -30.13
CA ALA A 230 18.51 0.59 -31.23
C ALA A 230 19.63 1.63 -31.45
N TYR A 231 20.21 2.19 -30.38
CA TYR A 231 21.35 3.10 -30.51
C TYR A 231 22.63 2.40 -30.99
N GLU A 232 22.83 1.14 -30.61
CA GLU A 232 23.97 0.35 -31.05
C GLU A 232 23.87 0.03 -32.54
N GLU A 233 22.70 -0.39 -33.02
CA GLU A 233 22.40 -0.61 -34.44
C GLU A 233 22.60 0.66 -35.28
N GLU A 234 22.05 1.80 -34.84
CA GLU A 234 22.22 3.08 -35.53
C GLU A 234 23.71 3.47 -35.64
N ASN A 235 24.48 3.26 -34.57
CA ASN A 235 25.91 3.58 -34.55
C ASN A 235 26.73 2.60 -35.42
N GLU A 236 26.33 1.34 -35.53
CA GLU A 236 26.93 0.38 -36.45
C GLU A 236 26.65 0.72 -37.92
N GLU A 237 25.42 1.13 -38.25
CA GLU A 237 25.06 1.57 -39.60
C GLU A 237 25.86 2.80 -40.04
N VAL A 238 26.04 3.78 -39.15
CA VAL A 238 26.87 4.97 -39.41
C VAL A 238 28.33 4.57 -39.63
N ARG A 239 28.89 3.68 -38.80
CA ARG A 239 30.27 3.18 -38.95
C ARG A 239 30.48 2.42 -40.26
N ASN A 240 29.54 1.56 -40.64
CA ASN A 240 29.59 0.80 -41.89
C ASN A 240 29.48 1.71 -43.13
N SER A 241 28.64 2.75 -43.04
CA SER A 241 28.50 3.75 -44.11
C SER A 241 29.77 4.60 -44.29
N ALA A 242 30.41 5.00 -43.20
CA ALA A 242 31.68 5.73 -43.23
C ALA A 242 32.83 4.90 -43.85
N SER A 243 32.93 3.60 -43.50
CA SER A 243 33.95 2.70 -44.08
C SER A 243 33.74 2.46 -45.58
N LYS A 244 32.49 2.35 -46.05
CA LYS A 244 32.22 2.29 -47.50
C LYS A 244 32.70 3.54 -48.23
N HIS A 245 32.50 4.71 -47.65
CA HIS A 245 32.91 5.98 -48.25
C HIS A 245 34.44 6.15 -48.32
N SER A 246 35.19 5.66 -47.33
CA SER A 246 36.67 5.71 -47.36
C SER A 246 37.25 4.79 -48.43
N ASN A 247 36.70 3.57 -48.58
CA ASN A 247 37.18 2.62 -49.59
C ASN A 247 36.89 3.10 -51.02
N LEU A 248 35.80 3.84 -51.22
CA LEU A 248 35.47 4.40 -52.54
C LEU A 248 36.41 5.54 -52.94
N ALA A 249 36.92 6.32 -51.97
CA ALA A 249 37.86 7.42 -52.22
C ALA A 249 39.25 6.93 -52.64
N ASP A 250 39.74 5.83 -52.04
CA ASP A 250 41.04 5.23 -52.39
C ASP A 250 41.03 4.49 -53.73
N THR A 251 39.87 4.11 -54.27
CA THR A 251 39.77 3.39 -55.56
C THR A 251 39.70 4.35 -56.77
N THR A 252 39.60 5.66 -56.53
CA THR A 252 39.49 6.71 -57.57
C THR A 252 40.77 7.51 -57.83
N MET A 253 41.92 7.06 -57.31
CA MET A 253 43.24 7.64 -57.59
C MET A 253 44.08 6.73 -58.51
#